data_AF-A0A0C9ZAM7-F1
#
_entry.id   AF-A0A0C9ZAM7-F1
#
_cell.length_a   1.000
_cell.length_b   1.000
_cell.length_c   1.000
_cell.angle_alpha   90.00
_cell.angle_beta   90.00
_cell.angle_gamma   90.00
#
_symmetry.space_group_name_H-M   'P 1'
#
loop_
_entity.id
_entity.type
_entity.pdbx_description
1 polymer ?
#
loop_
_entity_poly.entity_id
_entity_poly.type
_entity_poly.pdbx_seq_one_letter_code
_entity_poly.pdbx_strand_id
1 'polypeptide(L)'
;NLYFPYPNEGALCLGDWYWNQGAQKSQESFKQLIDIVRDSSFSPTVVAHTSWDAIDDQLGHNQFNGNQPEWLEEDHGWKCSLVTISVPFHNHVKDPGLKNYTVNGFYHRSLTLIIHEAVTNPAHVQHFHFVPYELRWRPAHRDHDVKVHSELFTSTVFLEAHQGLQDSPQEPGCDLP
;
A
#
# COMPACT_ATOMS: atom_id res chain seq x y z
N ASN A 1 21.48 -11.96 15.20
CA ASN A 1 21.08 -10.94 16.19
C ASN A 1 19.59 -10.70 15.98
N LEU A 2 18.75 -10.96 16.99
CA LEU A 2 17.28 -10.93 16.87
C LEU A 2 16.75 -9.52 16.56
N TYR A 3 17.46 -8.49 17.02
CA TYR A 3 17.06 -7.09 16.87
C TYR A 3 17.83 -6.38 15.77
N PHE A 4 18.63 -7.10 14.97
CA PHE A 4 19.44 -6.51 13.91
C PHE A 4 18.57 -5.66 12.97
N PRO A 5 18.98 -4.42 12.62
CA PRO A 5 20.29 -3.80 12.85
C PRO A 5 20.50 -3.17 14.24
N TYR A 6 19.48 -3.14 15.10
CA TYR A 6 19.59 -2.58 16.43
C TYR A 6 20.42 -3.46 17.38
N PRO A 7 21.11 -2.84 18.36
CA PRO A 7 21.94 -3.56 19.32
C PRO A 7 21.13 -4.31 20.39
N ASN A 8 19.91 -3.88 20.70
CA ASN A 8 19.00 -4.52 21.65
C ASN A 8 17.55 -4.06 21.42
N GLU A 9 16.64 -4.65 22.19
CA GLU A 9 15.20 -4.35 22.17
C GLU A 9 14.89 -2.89 22.48
N GLY A 10 15.49 -2.32 23.54
CA GLY A 10 15.26 -0.93 23.91
C GLY A 10 15.63 0.08 22.82
N ALA A 11 16.71 -0.18 22.08
CA ALA A 11 17.10 0.65 20.93
C ALA A 11 16.13 0.50 19.74
N LEU A 12 15.66 -0.72 19.48
CA LEU A 12 14.62 -0.97 18.47
C LEU A 12 13.33 -0.21 18.82
N CYS A 13 12.81 -0.34 20.04
CA CYS A 13 11.58 0.34 20.46
C CYS A 13 11.69 1.87 20.39
N LEU A 14 12.86 2.41 20.73
CA LEU A 14 13.10 3.85 20.62
C LEU A 14 13.17 4.32 19.16
N GLY A 15 13.81 3.53 18.28
CA GLY A 15 13.85 3.81 16.84
C GLY A 15 12.47 3.70 16.18
N ASP A 16 11.71 2.66 16.53
CA ASP A 16 10.32 2.47 16.10
C ASP A 16 9.43 3.66 16.50
N TRP A 17 9.53 4.09 17.77
CA TRP A 17 8.84 5.28 18.25
C TRP A 17 9.26 6.54 17.48
N TYR A 18 10.53 6.69 17.13
CA TYR A 18 10.98 7.87 16.36
C TYR A 18 10.38 7.91 14.95
N TRP A 19 10.35 6.78 14.24
CA TRP A 19 9.92 6.72 12.84
C TRP A 19 8.40 6.63 12.66
N ASN A 20 7.69 5.97 13.56
CA ASN A 20 6.25 5.70 13.41
C ASN A 20 5.35 6.72 14.10
N GLN A 21 5.92 7.64 14.88
CA GLN A 21 5.15 8.73 15.48
C GLN A 21 5.06 9.90 14.51
N GLY A 22 3.85 10.38 14.28
CA GLY A 22 3.59 11.44 13.31
C GLY A 22 4.37 12.74 13.60
N ALA A 23 4.43 13.63 12.61
CA ALA A 23 5.18 14.89 12.70
C ALA A 23 4.78 15.81 13.87
N GLN A 24 3.60 15.59 14.48
CA GLN A 24 3.13 16.32 15.66
C GLN A 24 3.26 15.47 16.93
N LYS A 25 3.84 16.06 17.98
CA LYS A 25 3.95 15.44 19.29
C LYS A 25 2.58 15.38 19.97
N SER A 26 2.17 14.19 20.41
CA SER A 26 0.94 14.00 21.20
C SER A 26 1.27 13.60 22.65
N GLN A 27 0.32 13.82 23.57
CA GLN A 27 0.46 13.35 24.95
C GLN A 27 0.54 11.83 25.03
N GLU A 28 -0.13 11.13 24.12
CA GLU A 28 -0.12 9.66 24.03
C GLU A 28 1.26 9.16 23.60
N SER A 29 1.84 9.77 22.56
CA SER A 29 3.20 9.50 22.10
C SER A 29 4.24 9.74 23.20
N PHE A 30 4.05 10.79 24.02
CA PHE A 30 4.93 11.06 25.16
C PHE A 30 4.83 9.99 26.25
N LYS A 31 3.64 9.45 26.53
CA LYS A 31 3.47 8.33 27.48
C LYS A 31 4.17 7.07 26.98
N GLN A 32 4.04 6.76 25.68
CA GLN A 32 4.74 5.63 25.06
C GLN A 32 6.27 5.76 25.21
N LEU A 33 6.82 6.96 25.01
CA LEU A 33 8.25 7.20 25.26
C LEU A 33 8.64 6.94 26.71
N ILE A 34 7.82 7.37 27.67
CA ILE A 34 8.06 7.11 29.10
C ILE A 34 8.09 5.59 29.37
N ASP A 35 7.17 4.84 28.78
CA ASP A 35 7.10 3.40 28.97
C ASP A 35 8.34 2.69 28.39
N ILE A 36 8.82 3.13 27.21
CA ILE A 36 10.08 2.63 26.62
C ILE A 36 11.28 2.89 27.54
N VAL A 37 11.41 4.11 28.08
CA VAL A 37 12.54 4.49 28.94
C VAL A 37 12.49 3.79 30.30
N ARG A 38 11.29 3.41 30.76
CA ARG A 38 11.09 2.67 32.02
C ARG A 38 11.31 1.17 31.89
N ASP A 39 11.37 0.64 30.69
CA ASP A 39 11.51 -0.79 30.48
C ASP A 39 12.88 -1.30 30.94
N SER A 40 12.90 -2.52 31.48
CA SER A 40 14.13 -3.14 32.00
C SER A 40 15.18 -3.45 30.91
N SER A 41 14.75 -3.55 29.65
CA SER A 41 15.61 -3.72 28.49
C SER A 41 16.25 -2.41 28.01
N PHE A 42 15.76 -1.25 28.49
CA PHE A 42 16.27 0.05 28.12
C PHE A 42 17.63 0.31 28.79
N SER A 43 18.66 0.51 27.98
CA SER A 43 19.99 0.87 28.44
C SER A 43 20.39 2.22 27.89
N PRO A 44 20.46 3.27 28.74
CA PRO A 44 20.88 4.61 28.33
C PRO A 44 22.28 4.60 27.69
N THR A 45 23.18 3.75 28.21
CA THR A 45 24.53 3.62 27.68
C THR A 45 24.53 3.04 26.26
N VAL A 46 23.73 2.00 26.00
CA VAL A 46 23.63 1.41 24.65
C VAL A 46 23.03 2.41 23.68
N VAL A 47 21.92 3.06 24.05
CA VAL A 47 21.24 4.07 23.23
C VAL A 47 22.18 5.23 22.86
N ALA A 48 22.98 5.71 23.82
CA ALA A 48 23.92 6.81 23.58
C ALA A 48 25.09 6.43 22.65
N HIS A 49 25.51 5.17 22.63
CA HIS A 49 26.58 4.67 21.76
C HIS A 49 26.07 4.00 20.49
N THR A 50 24.74 3.97 20.31
CA THR A 50 24.13 3.41 19.10
C THR A 50 24.37 4.38 17.95
N SER A 51 24.90 3.86 16.84
CA SER A 51 25.12 4.64 15.63
C SER A 51 23.81 4.78 14.85
N TRP A 52 22.91 5.64 15.34
CA TRP A 52 21.55 5.83 14.78
C TRP A 52 21.56 6.13 13.29
N ASP A 53 22.41 7.06 12.84
CA ASP A 53 22.52 7.41 11.41
C ASP A 53 22.92 6.19 10.55
N ALA A 54 23.81 5.32 11.05
CA ALA A 54 24.21 4.11 10.33
C ALA A 54 23.09 3.05 10.28
N ILE A 55 22.29 2.97 11.35
CA ILE A 55 21.11 2.11 11.38
C ILE A 55 20.06 2.62 10.40
N ASP A 56 19.78 3.92 10.43
CA ASP A 56 18.82 4.57 9.53
C ASP A 56 19.29 4.49 8.07
N ASP A 57 20.59 4.67 7.81
CA ASP A 57 21.18 4.48 6.49
C ASP A 57 21.06 3.04 6.00
N GLN A 58 21.17 2.06 6.90
CA GLN A 58 21.06 0.64 6.57
C GLN A 58 19.59 0.22 6.35
N LEU A 59 18.67 0.73 7.17
CA LEU A 59 17.22 0.50 7.00
C LEU A 59 16.67 1.25 5.79
N GLY A 60 17.20 2.45 5.52
CA GLY A 60 16.87 3.29 4.37
C GLY A 60 17.55 2.84 3.08
N HIS A 61 18.61 2.02 3.18
CA HIS A 61 19.21 1.31 2.05
C HIS A 61 18.23 0.25 1.54
N ASN A 62 17.29 0.70 0.72
CA ASN A 62 16.66 -0.19 -0.23
C ASN A 62 17.76 -0.65 -1.20
N GLN A 63 18.01 -1.96 -1.28
CA GLN A 63 18.96 -2.57 -2.21
C GLN A 63 18.46 -2.43 -3.67
N PHE A 64 18.31 -1.21 -4.19
CA PHE A 64 17.90 -0.99 -5.57
C PHE A 64 19.06 -1.09 -6.56
N ASN A 65 20.31 -1.00 -6.09
CA ASN A 65 21.48 -0.78 -6.94
C ASN A 65 22.51 -1.93 -6.96
N GLY A 66 22.24 -3.08 -6.33
CA GLY A 66 23.25 -4.14 -6.16
C GLY A 66 22.81 -5.55 -6.53
N ASN A 67 21.60 -5.95 -6.12
CA ASN A 67 20.92 -7.19 -6.47
C ASN A 67 19.43 -6.88 -6.53
N GLN A 68 18.65 -7.60 -7.36
CA GLN A 68 17.19 -7.45 -7.40
C GLN A 68 16.64 -7.63 -5.97
N PRO A 69 15.83 -6.70 -5.44
CA PRO A 69 15.15 -6.88 -4.17
C PRO A 69 14.33 -8.19 -4.16
N GLU A 70 14.22 -8.85 -3.01
CA GLU A 70 13.45 -10.10 -2.88
C GLU A 70 11.98 -9.93 -3.34
N TRP A 71 11.35 -8.78 -3.07
CA TRP A 71 10.00 -8.47 -3.58
C TRP A 71 9.90 -8.24 -5.09
N LEU A 72 11.04 -8.20 -5.79
CA LEU A 72 11.19 -8.14 -7.25
C LEU A 72 11.47 -9.51 -7.87
N GLU A 73 11.60 -10.56 -7.05
CA GLU A 73 11.52 -11.93 -7.54
C GLU A 73 10.17 -12.11 -8.26
N GLU A 74 10.17 -12.83 -9.38
CA GLU A 74 9.01 -13.01 -10.27
C GLU A 74 7.76 -13.51 -9.50
N ASP A 75 8.02 -14.19 -8.39
CA ASP A 75 7.18 -14.76 -7.34
C ASP A 75 6.21 -13.75 -6.71
N HIS A 76 6.62 -12.49 -6.57
CA HIS A 76 5.84 -11.44 -5.90
C HIS A 76 5.10 -10.53 -6.88
N GLY A 77 5.23 -10.78 -8.19
CA GLY A 77 4.42 -10.15 -9.24
C GLY A 77 4.78 -8.70 -9.58
N TRP A 78 5.76 -8.09 -8.92
CA TRP A 78 6.31 -6.79 -9.30
C TRP A 78 7.19 -6.93 -10.55
N LYS A 79 7.02 -6.00 -11.49
CA LYS A 79 7.77 -5.95 -12.75
C LYS A 79 8.50 -4.63 -12.84
N CYS A 80 9.77 -4.69 -13.23
CA CYS A 80 10.56 -3.52 -13.57
C CYS A 80 10.56 -3.33 -15.08
N SER A 81 10.09 -2.19 -15.57
CA SER A 81 10.10 -1.88 -17.00
C SER A 81 10.53 -0.45 -17.27
N LEU A 82 10.90 -0.20 -18.53
CA LEU A 82 11.14 1.14 -19.04
C LEU A 82 9.82 1.68 -19.59
N VAL A 83 9.33 2.77 -19.00
CA VAL A 83 8.05 3.38 -19.37
C VAL A 83 8.28 4.78 -19.94
N THR A 84 7.68 5.04 -21.11
CA THR A 84 7.69 6.38 -21.72
C THR A 84 6.34 7.02 -21.53
N ILE A 85 6.31 8.17 -20.84
CA ILE A 85 5.11 8.97 -20.61
C ILE A 85 5.13 10.17 -21.55
N SER A 86 4.07 10.31 -22.35
CA SER A 86 3.89 11.45 -23.24
C SER A 86 3.05 12.52 -22.55
N VAL A 87 3.68 13.64 -22.20
CA VAL A 87 3.04 14.76 -21.49
C VAL A 87 2.75 15.90 -22.48
N PRO A 88 1.48 16.32 -22.64
CA PRO A 88 1.13 17.43 -23.51
C PRO A 88 1.39 18.77 -22.84
N PHE A 89 2.10 19.67 -23.54
CA PHE A 89 2.34 21.04 -23.12
C PHE A 89 1.52 22.02 -23.96
N HIS A 90 0.81 22.92 -23.28
CA HIS A 90 0.00 23.96 -23.93
C HIS A 90 0.86 24.97 -24.72
N ASN A 91 0.22 25.68 -25.65
CA ASN A 91 0.83 26.65 -26.57
C ASN A 91 1.50 27.89 -25.92
N HIS A 92 1.26 28.16 -24.63
CA HIS A 92 1.82 29.32 -23.93
C HIS A 92 3.16 29.06 -23.24
N VAL A 93 3.66 27.82 -23.18
CA VAL A 93 5.04 27.56 -22.74
C VAL A 93 6.03 27.73 -23.90
N LYS A 94 7.29 28.03 -23.54
CA LYS A 94 8.40 28.24 -24.48
C LYS A 94 8.60 27.09 -25.47
N ASP A 95 8.23 25.89 -25.09
CA ASP A 95 8.33 24.68 -25.91
C ASP A 95 7.02 23.88 -25.77
N PRO A 96 6.02 24.19 -26.62
CA PRO A 96 4.70 23.57 -26.61
C PRO A 96 4.68 22.24 -27.38
N GLY A 97 3.67 21.41 -27.16
CA GLY A 97 3.50 20.12 -27.82
C GLY A 97 3.72 18.92 -26.91
N LEU A 98 3.74 17.72 -27.50
CA LEU A 98 3.86 16.46 -26.76
C LEU A 98 5.33 16.16 -26.46
N LYS A 99 5.66 15.95 -25.18
CA LYS A 99 7.02 15.60 -24.76
C LYS A 99 7.05 14.24 -24.10
N ASN A 100 8.02 13.44 -24.50
CA ASN A 100 8.20 12.09 -23.98
C ASN A 100 9.22 12.09 -22.84
N TYR A 101 8.83 11.50 -21.72
CA TYR A 101 9.68 11.29 -20.56
C TYR A 101 9.85 9.80 -20.33
N THR A 102 11.08 9.32 -20.46
CA THR A 102 11.41 7.92 -20.19
C THR A 102 11.82 7.77 -18.74
N VAL A 103 11.10 6.93 -18.01
CA VAL A 103 11.42 6.53 -16.64
C VAL A 103 12.10 5.17 -16.71
N ASN A 104 13.37 5.13 -16.30
CA ASN A 104 14.11 3.89 -16.11
C ASN A 104 13.78 3.34 -14.72
N GLY A 105 13.69 2.01 -14.60
CA GLY A 105 13.45 1.37 -13.31
C GLY A 105 12.03 1.56 -12.78
N PHE A 106 11.02 1.63 -13.66
CA PHE A 106 9.63 1.80 -13.23
C PHE A 106 9.06 0.48 -12.74
N TYR A 107 8.73 0.41 -11.45
CA TYR A 107 8.14 -0.76 -10.81
C TYR A 107 6.62 -0.71 -10.90
N HIS A 108 6.03 -1.78 -11.42
CA HIS A 108 4.58 -1.89 -11.53
C HIS A 108 4.11 -3.33 -11.34
N ARG A 109 2.83 -3.48 -10.99
CA ARG A 109 2.19 -4.77 -10.77
C ARG A 109 0.86 -4.79 -11.53
N SER A 110 0.50 -5.94 -12.11
CA SER A 110 -0.77 -6.03 -12.83
C SER A 110 -1.92 -5.98 -11.84
N LEU A 111 -2.86 -5.05 -12.03
CA LEU A 111 -4.08 -4.99 -11.23
C LEU A 111 -4.84 -6.32 -11.26
N THR A 112 -4.86 -7.02 -12.41
CA THR A 112 -5.51 -8.33 -12.51
C THR A 112 -4.83 -9.40 -11.68
N LEU A 113 -3.49 -9.37 -11.56
CA LEU A 113 -2.75 -10.30 -10.71
C LEU A 113 -3.00 -9.99 -9.23
N ILE A 114 -3.04 -8.71 -8.85
CA ILE A 114 -3.38 -8.29 -7.49
C ILE A 114 -4.78 -8.77 -7.12
N ILE A 115 -5.76 -8.55 -8.00
CA ILE A 115 -7.14 -9.00 -7.77
C ILE A 115 -7.18 -10.53 -7.66
N HIS A 116 -6.53 -11.25 -8.58
CA HIS A 116 -6.48 -12.72 -8.54
C HIS A 116 -5.87 -13.25 -7.24
N GLU A 117 -4.74 -12.70 -6.80
CA GLU A 117 -4.11 -13.07 -5.54
C GLU A 117 -5.04 -12.78 -4.34
N ALA A 118 -5.69 -11.62 -4.31
CA ALA A 118 -6.60 -11.26 -3.23
C ALA A 118 -7.81 -12.20 -3.13
N VAL A 119 -8.38 -12.63 -4.27
CA VAL A 119 -9.57 -13.51 -4.28
C VAL A 119 -9.22 -15.00 -4.13
N THR A 120 -7.98 -15.41 -4.40
CA THR A 120 -7.56 -16.81 -4.26
C THR A 120 -6.89 -17.11 -2.92
N ASN A 121 -6.36 -16.10 -2.23
CA ASN A 121 -5.75 -16.27 -0.92
C ASN A 121 -6.84 -16.53 0.16
N PRO A 122 -6.84 -17.70 0.84
CA PRO A 122 -7.85 -18.03 1.84
C PRO A 122 -7.93 -17.06 3.03
N ALA A 123 -6.82 -16.40 3.37
CA ALA A 123 -6.80 -15.42 4.46
C ALA A 123 -7.48 -14.09 4.06
N HIS A 124 -7.47 -13.75 2.77
CA HIS A 124 -7.97 -12.47 2.26
C HIS A 124 -9.39 -12.61 1.68
N VAL A 125 -9.71 -13.75 1.07
CA VAL A 125 -10.98 -14.00 0.37
C VAL A 125 -12.20 -13.81 1.27
N GLN A 126 -12.07 -14.14 2.55
CA GLN A 126 -13.13 -13.97 3.55
C GLN A 126 -13.56 -12.50 3.76
N HIS A 127 -12.68 -11.55 3.44
CA HIS A 127 -12.94 -10.11 3.52
C HIS A 127 -13.32 -9.50 2.17
N PHE A 128 -13.32 -10.28 1.10
CA PHE A 128 -13.62 -9.78 -0.24
C PHE A 128 -15.12 -9.79 -0.51
N HIS A 129 -15.66 -8.66 -0.97
CA HIS A 129 -17.06 -8.51 -1.32
C HIS A 129 -17.31 -8.95 -2.78
N PHE A 130 -17.83 -10.17 -2.96
CA PHE A 130 -18.12 -10.74 -4.27
C PHE A 130 -19.45 -10.26 -4.88
N VAL A 131 -20.43 -9.95 -4.03
CA VAL A 131 -21.73 -9.45 -4.46
C VAL A 131 -21.71 -7.93 -4.37
N PRO A 132 -21.90 -7.20 -5.48
CA PRO A 132 -21.93 -5.76 -5.45
C PRO A 132 -23.22 -5.22 -4.82
N TYR A 133 -23.16 -3.95 -4.43
CA TYR A 133 -24.31 -3.24 -3.90
C TYR A 133 -24.22 -1.74 -4.20
N GLU A 134 -25.36 -1.06 -4.19
CA GLU A 134 -25.37 0.40 -4.25
C GLU A 134 -25.27 0.99 -2.84
N LEU A 135 -24.23 1.78 -2.60
CA LEU A 135 -24.13 2.60 -1.40
C LEU A 135 -24.77 3.97 -1.66
N ARG A 136 -25.78 4.34 -0.88
CA ARG A 136 -26.49 5.62 -1.01
C ARG A 136 -26.42 6.41 0.29
N TRP A 137 -26.16 7.70 0.16
CA TRP A 137 -26.13 8.64 1.28
C TRP A 137 -27.32 9.60 1.19
N ARG A 138 -28.04 9.73 2.30
CA ARG A 138 -29.18 10.65 2.44
C ARG A 138 -28.89 11.75 3.45
N PRO A 139 -28.36 12.90 3.02
CA PRO A 139 -28.15 14.03 3.91
C PRO A 139 -29.47 14.68 4.33
N ALA A 140 -29.55 15.12 5.58
CA ALA A 140 -30.74 15.81 6.12
C ALA A 140 -31.13 17.10 5.36
N HIS A 141 -30.20 17.67 4.59
CA HIS A 141 -30.40 18.90 3.81
C HIS A 141 -30.75 18.66 2.33
N ARG A 142 -30.95 17.41 1.89
CA ARG A 142 -31.41 17.10 0.53
C ARG A 142 -32.64 16.22 0.53
N ASP A 143 -33.50 16.44 -0.46
CA ASP A 143 -34.73 15.67 -0.66
C ASP A 143 -34.51 14.35 -1.43
N HIS A 144 -33.28 14.06 -1.85
CA HIS A 144 -32.94 12.85 -2.60
C HIS A 144 -31.65 12.20 -2.11
N ASP A 145 -31.57 10.88 -2.32
CA ASP A 145 -30.41 10.07 -2.02
C ASP A 145 -29.33 10.24 -3.10
N VAL A 146 -28.07 10.34 -2.66
CA VAL A 146 -26.89 10.46 -3.54
C VAL A 146 -26.14 9.14 -3.56
N LYS A 147 -25.78 8.64 -4.74
CA LYS A 147 -24.92 7.45 -4.87
C LYS A 147 -23.50 7.79 -4.37
N VAL A 148 -22.96 6.96 -3.50
CA VAL A 148 -21.59 7.07 -2.99
C VAL A 148 -20.68 6.24 -3.88
N HIS A 149 -19.57 6.84 -4.31
CA HIS A 149 -18.52 6.17 -5.06
C HIS A 149 -17.30 6.00 -4.17
N SER A 150 -17.06 4.78 -3.69
CA SER A 150 -15.94 4.45 -2.79
C SER A 150 -15.11 3.30 -3.33
N GLU A 151 -15.56 2.06 -3.16
CA GLU A 151 -14.84 0.85 -3.56
C GLU A 151 -15.36 0.27 -4.87
N LEU A 152 -14.56 -0.62 -5.47
CA LEU A 152 -14.88 -1.31 -6.73
C LEU A 152 -16.27 -1.99 -6.69
N PHE A 153 -16.61 -2.68 -5.61
CA PHE A 153 -17.88 -3.40 -5.45
C PHE A 153 -19.11 -2.49 -5.27
N THR A 154 -18.90 -1.18 -5.10
CA THR A 154 -19.97 -0.15 -5.12
C THR A 154 -20.11 0.53 -6.49
N SER A 155 -19.18 0.26 -7.40
CA SER A 155 -19.15 0.90 -8.71
C SER A 155 -20.26 0.38 -9.63
N THR A 156 -20.77 1.25 -10.48
CA THR A 156 -21.74 0.86 -11.52
C THR A 156 -21.19 -0.22 -12.45
N VAL A 157 -19.88 -0.15 -12.78
CA VAL A 157 -19.23 -1.14 -13.65
C VAL A 157 -19.26 -2.54 -13.04
N PHE A 158 -19.05 -2.67 -11.72
CA PHE A 158 -19.09 -3.98 -11.07
C PHE A 158 -20.52 -4.51 -10.93
N LEU A 159 -21.50 -3.64 -10.69
CA LEU A 159 -22.92 -3.99 -10.70
C LEU A 159 -23.35 -4.54 -12.07
N GLU A 160 -22.99 -3.84 -13.14
CA GLU A 160 -23.29 -4.24 -14.52
C GLU A 160 -22.58 -5.55 -14.89
N ALA A 161 -21.30 -5.70 -14.53
CA ALA A 161 -20.55 -6.93 -14.77
C ALA A 161 -21.14 -8.13 -14.00
N HIS A 162 -21.57 -7.92 -12.76
CA HIS A 162 -22.22 -8.95 -11.97
C HIS A 162 -23.56 -9.36 -12.58
N GLN A 163 -24.39 -8.40 -12.99
CA GLN A 163 -25.66 -8.69 -13.66
C GLN A 163 -25.43 -9.44 -14.97
N GLY A 164 -24.44 -9.02 -15.78
CA GLY A 164 -24.09 -9.70 -17.02
C GLY A 164 -23.63 -11.14 -16.80
N LEU A 165 -22.99 -11.44 -15.68
CA LEU A 165 -22.66 -12.82 -15.29
C LEU A 165 -23.90 -13.62 -14.86
N GLN A 166 -24.81 -13.03 -14.08
CA GLN A 166 -26.05 -13.69 -13.68
C GLN A 166 -26.99 -13.97 -14.87
N ASP A 167 -26.99 -13.09 -15.87
CA ASP A 167 -27.78 -13.23 -17.10
C ASP A 167 -27.10 -14.17 -18.12
N SER A 168 -25.87 -14.61 -17.85
CA SER A 168 -25.11 -15.47 -18.76
C SER A 168 -25.69 -16.89 -18.82
N PRO A 169 -25.53 -17.60 -19.95
CA PRO A 169 -25.93 -19.00 -20.04
C PRO A 169 -25.23 -19.83 -18.97
N GLN A 170 -25.93 -20.84 -18.46
CA GLN A 170 -25.34 -21.80 -17.54
C GLN A 170 -24.09 -22.44 -18.14
N GLU A 171 -23.05 -22.55 -17.32
CA GLU A 171 -21.79 -23.20 -17.72
C GLU A 171 -22.05 -24.62 -18.24
N PRO A 172 -21.44 -25.04 -19.36
CA PRO A 172 -21.66 -26.36 -19.93
C PRO A 172 -21.36 -27.47 -18.92
N GLY A 173 -22.36 -28.31 -18.62
CA GLY A 173 -22.23 -29.43 -17.67
C GLY A 173 -22.35 -29.03 -16.20
N CYS A 174 -22.78 -27.81 -15.89
CA CYS A 174 -23.20 -27.44 -14.55
C CYS A 174 -24.64 -27.92 -14.31
N ASP A 175 -24.84 -28.92 -13.46
CA ASP A 175 -26.17 -29.41 -13.05
C ASP A 175 -26.57 -28.90 -11.66
N LEU A 176 -25.83 -27.92 -11.13
CA LEU A 176 -26.13 -27.31 -9.84
C LEU A 176 -27.41 -26.45 -9.96
N PRO A 177 -28.33 -26.55 -8.97
CA PRO A 177 -29.62 -25.86 -8.99
C PRO A 177 -29.52 -24.34 -8.82
#